data_AF-A0A7H9HZ26-F1
#
_entry.id   AF-A0A7H9HZ26-F1
#
_cell.length_a   1.000
_cell.length_b   1.000
_cell.length_c   1.000
_cell.angle_alpha   90.00
_cell.angle_beta   90.00
_cell.angle_gamma   90.00
#
_symmetry.space_group_name_H-M   'P 1'
#
loop_
_entity.id
_entity.type
_entity.pdbx_description
1 polymer ?
#
loop_
_entity_poly.entity_id
_entity_poly.type
_entity_poly.pdbx_seq_one_letter_code
_entity_poly.pdbx_strand_id
1 'polypeptide(L)' 'MSNRIIELQKLFQTSTKPLWWRHPRSAFYLYPFYGLMAVAVVAPLLYIPNAVRGIKAKK' A
#
# COMPACT_ATOMS: atom_id res chain seq x y z
N MET A 1 -6.55 29.25 3.75
CA MET A 1 -5.50 28.21 3.84
C MET A 1 -4.17 28.85 3.46
N SER A 2 -3.14 28.78 4.30
CA SER A 2 -1.80 29.22 3.90
C SER A 2 -1.20 28.21 2.92
N ASN A 3 -0.45 28.70 1.93
CA ASN A 3 0.29 27.86 1.01
C ASN A 3 1.49 27.22 1.74
N ARG A 4 1.54 25.88 1.83
CA ARG A 4 2.59 25.12 2.54
C ARG A 4 3.67 24.55 1.63
N ILE A 5 3.75 24.99 0.37
CA ILE A 5 4.66 24.41 -0.62
C ILE A 5 6.13 24.49 -0.17
N ILE A 6 6.59 25.62 0.35
CA ILE A 6 8.00 25.79 0.77
C ILE A 6 8.34 24.87 1.96
N GLU A 7 7.40 24.69 2.90
CA GLU A 7 7.56 23.78 4.04
C GLU A 7 7.70 22.33 3.57
N LEU A 8 6.84 21.91 2.63
CA LEU A 8 6.89 20.58 2.03
C LEU A 8 8.15 20.37 1.20
N GLN A 9 8.59 21.37 0.43
CA GLN A 9 9.87 21.30 -0.31
C GLN A 9 11.04 21.06 0.64
N LYS A 10 11.15 21.82 1.73
CA LYS A 10 12.19 21.63 2.75
C LYS A 10 12.10 20.24 3.38
N LEU A 11 10.91 19.80 3.77
CA LEU A 11 10.70 18.48 4.38
C LEU A 11 11.12 17.34 3.44
N PHE A 12 10.74 17.43 2.17
CA PHE A 12 11.03 16.40 1.19
C PHE A 12 12.49 16.43 0.74
N GLN A 13 13.12 17.60 0.61
CA GLN A 13 14.51 17.73 0.15
C GLN A 13 15.53 17.37 1.24
N THR A 14 15.22 17.61 2.51
CA THR A 14 16.14 17.31 3.63
C THR A 14 16.11 15.85 4.08
N SER A 15 15.06 15.10 3.71
CA SER A 15 14.90 13.71 4.15
C SER A 15 15.65 12.72 3.25
N THR A 16 16.39 11.80 3.86
CA THR A 16 17.01 10.64 3.18
C THR A 16 16.05 9.45 3.04
N LYS A 17 14.84 9.52 3.61
CA LYS A 17 13.83 8.47 3.49
C LYS A 17 13.42 8.26 2.02
N PRO A 18 12.91 7.09 1.63
CA PRO A 18 12.29 6.92 0.32
C PRO A 18 11.11 7.89 0.16
N LEU A 19 10.87 8.35 -1.07
CA LEU A 19 9.94 9.44 -1.39
C LEU A 19 8.55 9.23 -0.78
N TRP A 20 8.01 8.01 -0.87
CA TRP A 20 6.67 7.66 -0.38
C TRP A 20 6.53 7.71 1.16
N TRP A 21 7.64 7.69 1.90
CA TRP A 21 7.66 7.78 3.38
C TRP A 21 7.98 9.17 3.92
N ARG A 22 8.29 10.17 3.06
CA ARG A 22 8.77 11.48 3.52
C ARG A 22 7.70 12.32 4.20
N HIS A 23 6.42 12.13 3.87
CA HIS A 23 5.34 12.89 4.48
C HIS A 23 5.00 12.33 5.88
N PRO A 24 4.72 13.17 6.90
CA PRO A 24 4.42 12.71 8.25
C PRO A 24 3.20 11.80 8.32
N ARG A 25 2.25 11.99 7.39
CA ARG A 25 1.04 11.15 7.29
C ARG A 25 1.22 9.90 6.43
N SER A 26 2.39 9.68 5.81
CA SER A 26 2.62 8.52 4.95
C SER A 26 2.30 7.19 5.64
N ALA A 27 2.57 7.06 6.94
CA ALA A 27 2.26 5.87 7.73
C ALA A 27 0.77 5.49 7.70
N PHE A 28 -0.14 6.49 7.78
CA PHE A 28 -1.58 6.27 7.76
C PHE A 28 -2.09 5.77 6.41
N TYR A 29 -1.33 5.98 5.33
CA TYR A 29 -1.66 5.46 4.01
C TYR A 29 -1.00 4.10 3.75
N LEU A 30 0.30 4.01 4.02
CA LEU A 30 1.11 2.85 3.64
C LEU A 30 0.82 1.62 4.50
N TYR A 31 0.61 1.75 5.81
CA TYR A 31 0.34 0.58 6.64
C TYR A 31 -0.96 -0.12 6.26
N PRO A 32 -2.11 0.57 6.12
CA PRO A 32 -3.33 -0.07 5.61
C PRO A 32 -3.17 -0.58 4.19
N PHE A 33 -2.50 0.18 3.31
CA PHE A 33 -2.26 -0.24 1.93
C PHE A 33 -1.52 -1.57 1.85
N TYR A 34 -0.42 -1.73 2.58
CA TYR A 34 0.35 -2.97 2.57
C TYR A 34 -0.43 -4.15 3.16
N GLY A 35 -1.27 -3.91 4.19
CA GLY A 35 -2.18 -4.92 4.72
C GLY A 35 -3.18 -5.41 3.66
N LEU A 36 -3.84 -4.47 2.98
CA LEU A 36 -4.80 -4.80 1.90
C LEU A 36 -4.11 -5.47 0.71
N MET A 37 -2.95 -4.98 0.30
CA MET A 37 -2.17 -5.53 -0.80
C MET A 37 -1.79 -6.99 -0.54
N ALA A 38 -1.33 -7.31 0.67
CA ALA A 38 -0.98 -8.68 1.04
C ALA A 38 -2.17 -9.63 0.89
N VAL A 39 -3.35 -9.24 1.40
CA VAL A 39 -4.58 -10.05 1.29
C VAL A 39 -5.01 -10.16 -0.17
N ALA A 40 -5.01 -9.06 -0.92
CA ALA A 40 -5.45 -9.03 -2.32
C ALA A 40 -4.57 -9.90 -3.22
N VAL A 41 -3.26 -10.01 -2.94
CA VAL A 41 -2.34 -10.87 -3.69
C VAL A 41 -2.47 -12.33 -3.27
N VAL A 42 -2.54 -12.62 -1.96
CA VAL A 42 -2.55 -14.01 -1.46
C VAL A 42 -3.89 -14.71 -1.71
N ALA A 43 -5.01 -14.01 -1.57
CA ALA A 43 -6.34 -14.58 -1.74
C ALA A 43 -6.53 -15.35 -3.07
N PRO A 44 -6.24 -14.79 -4.26
CA PRO A 44 -6.39 -15.53 -5.51
C PRO A 44 -5.42 -16.71 -5.62
N LEU A 45 -4.19 -16.57 -5.09
CA LEU A 45 -3.19 -17.64 -5.13
C LEU A 45 -3.63 -18.87 -4.32
N LEU A 46 -4.30 -18.66 -3.19
CA LEU A 46 -4.85 -19.76 -2.37
C LEU A 46 -5.91 -20.58 -3.10
N TYR A 47 -6.59 -20.02 -4.10
CA TYR A 47 -7.59 -20.73 -4.90
C TYR A 47 -7.01 -21.44 -6.13
N ILE A 48 -5.72 -21.29 -6.45
CA ILE A 48 -5.08 -21.97 -7.58
C ILE A 48 -5.22 -23.50 -7.49
N PRO A 49 -4.94 -24.17 -6.35
CA PRO A 49 -5.08 -25.63 -6.27
C PRO A 49 -6.51 -26.12 -6.54
N ASN A 50 -7.51 -25.34 -6.12
CA ASN A 50 -8.91 -25.64 -6.40
C ASN A 50 -9.21 -25.51 -7.90
N ALA A 51 -8.69 -24.45 -8.54
CA ALA A 51 -8.81 -24.26 -9.99
C ALA A 51 -8.15 -25.39 -10.78
N VAL A 52 -6.94 -25.83 -10.39
CA VAL A 52 -6.23 -26.95 -11.03
C VAL A 52 -7.00 -28.27 -10.89
N ARG A 53 -7.67 -28.50 -9.75
CA ARG A 53 -8.51 -29.69 -9.50
C ARG A 53 -9.93 -29.58 -10.06
N GLY A 54 -10.30 -28.46 -10.68
CA GLY A 54 -11.66 -28.21 -11.16
C GLY A 54 -12.72 -28.00 -10.08
N ILE A 55 -12.30 -27.73 -8.83
CA ILE A 55 -13.20 -27.49 -7.69
C ILE A 55 -13.68 -26.04 -7.72
N LYS A 56 -14.99 -25.84 -7.91
CA LYS A 56 -15.61 -24.51 -7.93
C LYS A 56 -16.07 -24.07 -6.54
N ALA A 57 -16.16 -22.76 -6.34
CA ALA A 57 -16.84 -22.20 -5.18
C ALA A 57 -18.32 -22.64 -5.17
N LYS A 58 -18.86 -22.91 -3.99
CA LYS A 58 -20.28 -23.21 -3.83
C LYS A 58 -21.10 -21.94 -4.10
N LYS A 59 -22.30 -22.12 -4.66
CA LYS A 59 -23.26 -21.05 -4.91
C LYS A 59 -24.00 -20.67 -3.63
#